data_AF-A0A352F0U8-F1
#
_entry.id   AF-A0A352F0U8-F1
#
_cell.length_a   1.000
_cell.length_b   1.000
_cell.length_c   1.000
_cell.angle_alpha   90.00
_cell.angle_beta   90.00
_cell.angle_gamma   90.00
#
_symmetry.space_group_name_H-M   'P 1'
#
loop_
_entity.id
_entity.type
_entity.pdbx_description
1 polymer ?
#
loop_
_entity_poly.entity_id
_entity_poly.type
_entity_poly.pdbx_seq_one_letter_code
_entity_poly.pdbx_strand_id
1 'polypeptide(L)'
;DDVRESPALSIIDRLRAKGAAVRYHDPFVKEVHFDDAHTEGGGQPLASVELNDGELRDSDCVIIVTDHSDIDYGRVTQLTSLIVDTRNALNGDVRRDSSARIIRL
;
A
#
# COMPACT_ATOMS: atom_id res chain seq x y z
N ASP A 1 -5.15 -17.42 6.66
CA ASP A 1 -5.89 -18.39 5.83
C ASP A 1 -7.12 -17.87 5.11
N ASP A 2 -7.42 -16.55 5.10
CA ASP A 2 -8.20 -16.02 3.98
C ASP A 2 -7.74 -14.63 3.57
N VAL A 3 -6.72 -14.59 2.70
CA VAL A 3 -6.23 -13.33 2.10
C VAL A 3 -7.28 -12.76 1.15
N ARG A 4 -8.23 -13.59 0.66
CA ARG A 4 -9.26 -13.23 -0.33
C ARG A 4 -10.29 -12.22 0.21
N GLU A 5 -10.49 -12.20 1.52
CA GLU A 5 -11.38 -11.25 2.23
C GLU A 5 -10.62 -10.03 2.78
N SER A 6 -9.33 -9.87 2.45
CA SER A 6 -8.53 -8.78 2.99
C SER A 6 -8.95 -7.42 2.39
N PRO A 7 -9.13 -6.37 3.23
CA PRO A 7 -9.33 -5.01 2.76
C PRO A 7 -8.27 -4.54 1.75
N ALA A 8 -7.05 -5.09 1.81
CA ALA A 8 -5.99 -4.80 0.86
C ALA A 8 -6.29 -5.26 -0.57
N LEU A 9 -6.85 -6.46 -0.75
CA LEU A 9 -7.18 -6.94 -2.09
C LEU A 9 -8.29 -6.11 -2.72
N SER A 10 -9.33 -5.76 -1.95
CA SER A 10 -10.41 -4.90 -2.44
C SER A 10 -9.90 -3.51 -2.87
N ILE A 11 -8.96 -2.93 -2.12
CA ILE A 11 -8.33 -1.65 -2.48
C ILE A 11 -7.51 -1.80 -3.77
N ILE A 12 -6.63 -2.81 -3.85
CA ILE A 12 -5.78 -3.04 -5.03
C ILE A 12 -6.65 -3.25 -6.28
N ASP A 13 -7.68 -4.08 -6.16
CA ASP A 13 -8.60 -4.41 -7.23
C ASP A 13 -9.33 -3.18 -7.76
N ARG A 14 -9.91 -2.36 -6.86
CA ARG A 14 -10.59 -1.11 -7.23
C ARG A 14 -9.65 -0.09 -7.87
N LEU A 15 -8.40 -0.02 -7.43
CA LEU A 15 -7.39 0.86 -8.03
C LEU A 15 -7.02 0.38 -9.43
N ARG A 16 -6.83 -0.93 -9.62
CA ARG A 16 -6.58 -1.54 -10.93
C ARG A 16 -7.75 -1.34 -11.90
N ALA A 17 -8.98 -1.53 -11.44
CA ALA A 17 -10.19 -1.28 -12.21
C ALA A 17 -10.29 0.18 -12.71
N LYS A 18 -9.68 1.12 -11.97
CA LYS A 18 -9.56 2.54 -12.34
C LYS A 18 -8.34 2.87 -13.21
N GLY A 19 -7.54 1.87 -13.59
CA GLY A 19 -6.35 2.02 -14.43
C GLY A 19 -5.06 2.37 -13.69
N ALA A 20 -5.03 2.26 -12.35
CA ALA A 20 -3.81 2.51 -11.59
C ALA A 20 -2.79 1.37 -11.74
N ALA A 21 -1.51 1.73 -11.85
CA ALA A 21 -0.40 0.78 -11.77
C ALA A 21 -0.10 0.47 -10.30
N VAL A 22 -0.62 -0.65 -9.80
CA VAL A 22 -0.50 -1.01 -8.38
C VAL A 22 0.68 -1.95 -8.15
N ARG A 23 1.52 -1.58 -7.20
CA ARG A 23 2.54 -2.42 -6.57
C ARG A 23 2.23 -2.51 -5.08
N TYR A 24 2.57 -3.63 -4.44
CA TYR A 24 2.34 -3.79 -3.01
C TYR A 24 3.59 -4.35 -2.33
N HIS A 25 3.74 -4.00 -1.07
CA HIS A 25 4.74 -4.56 -0.19
C HIS A 25 4.03 -5.13 1.04
N ASP A 26 4.32 -6.39 1.35
CA ASP A 26 3.98 -7.03 2.60
C ASP A 26 5.10 -8.01 2.98
N PRO A 27 5.70 -7.90 4.18
CA PRO A 27 6.79 -8.77 4.61
C PRO A 27 6.34 -10.21 4.89
N PHE A 28 5.03 -10.44 5.11
CA PHE A 28 4.45 -11.74 5.45
C PHE A 28 3.72 -12.38 4.26
N VAL A 29 3.28 -11.59 3.27
CA VAL A 29 2.52 -12.07 2.10
C VAL A 29 3.27 -11.84 0.79
N LYS A 30 3.92 -12.90 0.29
CA LYS A 30 4.79 -12.82 -0.91
C LYS A 30 4.05 -12.70 -2.24
N GLU A 31 2.85 -13.25 -2.33
CA GLU A 31 2.02 -13.21 -3.53
C GLU A 31 0.55 -13.06 -3.15
N VAL A 32 -0.19 -12.29 -3.93
CA VAL A 32 -1.64 -12.16 -3.84
C VAL A 32 -2.29 -12.52 -5.17
N HIS A 33 -3.38 -13.28 -5.10
CA HIS A 33 -4.15 -13.70 -6.27
C HIS A 33 -5.49 -12.97 -6.28
N PHE A 34 -5.93 -12.61 -7.48
CA PHE A 34 -7.24 -12.04 -7.76
C PHE A 34 -8.04 -13.10 -8.52
N ASP A 35 -9.17 -13.52 -7.97
CA ASP A 35 -10.08 -14.44 -8.64
C ASP A 35 -11.15 -13.65 -9.40
N ASP A 36 -11.41 -14.06 -10.65
CA ASP A 36 -12.37 -13.38 -11.53
C ASP A 36 -13.81 -13.38 -10.98
N ALA A 37 -14.10 -14.21 -9.98
CA ALA A 37 -15.42 -14.34 -9.38
C ALA A 37 -15.79 -13.20 -8.39
N HIS A 38 -14.78 -12.53 -7.80
CA HIS A 38 -15.00 -11.55 -6.72
C HIS A 38 -14.23 -10.23 -6.90
N THR A 39 -13.56 -10.04 -8.03
CA THR A 39 -12.71 -8.88 -8.30
C THR A 39 -13.25 -8.07 -9.48
N GLU A 40 -13.42 -6.76 -9.30
CA GLU A 40 -13.93 -5.81 -10.30
C GLU A 40 -12.90 -5.54 -11.40
N GLY A 41 -11.63 -5.47 -11.04
CA GLY A 41 -10.52 -5.16 -11.94
C GLY A 41 -9.95 -6.39 -12.65
N GLY A 42 -10.19 -7.59 -12.11
CA GLY A 42 -9.51 -8.81 -12.54
C GLY A 42 -7.98 -8.68 -12.54
N GLY A 43 -7.30 -9.70 -13.02
CA GLY A 43 -5.91 -9.55 -13.45
C GLY A 43 -4.91 -10.51 -12.82
N GLN A 44 -3.66 -10.37 -13.27
CA GLN A 44 -2.59 -11.27 -12.88
C GLN A 44 -2.28 -11.16 -11.38
N PRO A 45 -1.83 -12.27 -10.76
CA PRO A 45 -1.28 -12.25 -9.40
C PRO A 45 -0.23 -11.15 -9.27
N LEU A 46 -0.15 -10.55 -8.09
CA LEU A 46 0.93 -9.63 -7.76
C LEU A 46 1.90 -10.33 -6.83
N ALA A 47 3.18 -10.16 -7.11
CA ALA A 47 4.24 -10.45 -6.15
C ALA A 47 4.54 -9.22 -5.31
N SER A 48 4.84 -9.44 -4.03
CA SER A 48 5.30 -8.43 -3.09
C SER A 48 6.64 -7.88 -3.57
N VAL A 49 6.74 -6.56 -3.73
CA VAL A 49 8.00 -5.89 -4.08
C VAL A 49 8.78 -5.56 -2.82
N GLU A 50 10.09 -5.39 -2.93
CA GLU A 50 10.88 -4.83 -1.82
C GLU A 50 10.52 -3.36 -1.59
N LEU A 51 10.39 -2.95 -0.33
CA LEU A 51 10.16 -1.54 0.03
C LEU A 51 11.47 -0.72 -0.04
N ASN A 52 11.99 -0.60 -1.25
CA ASN A 52 13.19 0.16 -1.54
C ASN A 52 12.87 1.64 -1.87
N ASP A 53 13.92 2.46 -1.92
CA ASP A 53 13.81 3.90 -2.15
C ASP A 53 13.21 4.26 -3.52
N GLY A 54 13.49 3.43 -4.54
CA GLY A 54 12.99 3.63 -5.89
C GLY A 54 11.49 3.44 -5.95
N GLU A 55 10.98 2.33 -5.41
CA GLU A 55 9.54 2.07 -5.35
C GLU A 55 8.78 3.19 -4.61
N LEU A 56 9.36 3.75 -3.54
CA LEU A 56 8.77 4.86 -2.79
C LEU A 56 8.76 6.18 -3.58
N ARG A 57 9.88 6.51 -4.24
CA ARG A 57 10.00 7.77 -5.02
C ARG A 57 9.21 7.74 -6.32
N ASP A 58 9.12 6.58 -6.96
CA ASP A 58 8.39 6.39 -8.22
C ASP A 58 6.87 6.29 -8.01
N SER A 59 6.41 6.11 -6.76
CA SER A 59 5.00 6.05 -6.42
C SER A 59 4.38 7.44 -6.31
N ASP A 60 3.35 7.71 -7.11
CA ASP A 60 2.53 8.93 -6.99
C ASP A 60 1.80 9.02 -5.63
N CYS A 61 1.44 7.86 -5.07
CA CYS A 61 0.70 7.75 -3.82
C CYS A 61 1.02 6.42 -3.13
N VAL A 62 1.24 6.46 -1.81
CA VAL A 62 1.37 5.27 -0.96
C VAL A 62 0.16 5.15 -0.05
N ILE A 63 -0.42 3.95 0.04
CA ILE A 63 -1.56 3.67 0.90
C ILE A 63 -1.16 2.66 1.96
N ILE A 64 -1.34 3.02 3.24
CA ILE A 64 -1.10 2.12 4.37
C ILE A 64 -2.39 1.38 4.64
N VAL A 65 -2.42 0.10 4.27
CA VAL A 65 -3.59 -0.77 4.43
C VAL A 65 -3.43 -1.77 5.58
N THR A 66 -2.19 -2.11 5.93
CA THR A 66 -1.87 -2.93 7.10
C THR A 66 -0.75 -2.22 7.85
N ASP A 67 -0.90 -2.09 9.17
CA ASP A 67 0.15 -1.53 10.00
C ASP A 67 1.12 -2.62 10.42
N HIS A 68 2.32 -2.60 9.84
CA HIS A 68 3.41 -3.52 10.16
C HIS A 68 4.46 -2.78 10.97
N SER A 69 4.80 -3.29 12.15
CA SER A 69 5.79 -2.68 13.07
C SER A 69 7.20 -2.56 12.47
N ASP A 70 7.50 -3.41 11.49
CA ASP A 70 8.84 -3.57 10.92
C ASP A 70 9.10 -2.57 9.77
N ILE A 71 8.13 -1.71 9.47
CA ILE A 71 8.24 -0.68 8.43
C ILE A 71 8.78 0.62 9.03
N ASP A 72 9.84 1.13 8.41
CA ASP A 72 10.36 2.47 8.69
C ASP A 72 9.46 3.54 8.06
N TYR A 73 8.38 3.89 8.76
CA TYR A 73 7.45 4.91 8.31
C TYR A 73 8.07 6.31 8.23
N GLY A 74 9.13 6.59 8.99
CA GLY A 74 9.87 7.85 8.85
C GLY A 74 10.51 7.95 7.47
N ARG A 75 11.17 6.89 7.02
CA ARG A 75 11.70 6.81 5.66
C ARG A 75 10.60 6.90 4.60
N VAL A 76 9.47 6.20 4.79
CA VAL A 76 8.34 6.25 3.84
C VAL A 76 7.81 7.68 3.68
N THR A 77 7.64 8.43 4.76
CA THR A 77 7.12 9.81 4.72
C THR A 77 8.11 10.82 4.15
N GLN A 78 9.41 10.52 4.11
CA GLN A 78 10.43 11.36 3.46
C GLN A 78 10.53 11.13 1.95
N LEU A 79 10.19 9.94 1.48
CA LEU A 79 10.47 9.52 0.10
C LEU A 79 9.26 9.56 -0.82
N THR A 80 8.07 9.77 -0.26
CA THR A 80 6.80 9.77 -0.99
C THR A 80 6.18 11.16 -1.01
N SER A 81 5.41 11.46 -2.04
CA SER A 81 4.74 12.77 -2.17
C SER A 81 3.39 12.82 -1.45
N LEU A 82 2.66 11.70 -1.44
CA LEU A 82 1.32 11.56 -0.88
C LEU A 82 1.18 10.22 -0.17
N ILE A 83 0.66 10.26 1.06
CA ILE A 83 0.32 9.06 1.82
C ILE A 83 -1.15 9.10 2.23
N VAL A 84 -1.85 7.99 2.01
CA VAL A 84 -3.18 7.72 2.58
C VAL A 84 -3.03 6.69 3.70
N ASP A 85 -3.23 7.13 4.93
CA ASP A 85 -3.14 6.30 6.12
C ASP A 85 -4.55 5.87 6.56
N THR A 86 -4.89 4.61 6.27
CA THR A 86 -6.19 4.01 6.62
C THR A 86 -6.17 3.30 7.98
N ARG A 87 -4.98 3.21 8.61
CA ARG A 87 -4.76 2.43 9.84
C ARG A 87 -4.33 3.26 11.03
N ASN A 88 -4.12 4.57 10.85
CA ASN A 88 -3.51 5.44 11.84
C ASN A 88 -2.11 4.94 12.25
N ALA A 89 -1.35 4.40 11.28
CA ALA A 89 0.01 3.92 11.51
C ALA A 89 0.99 5.09 11.74
N LEU A 90 0.70 6.26 11.17
CA LEU A 90 1.58 7.42 11.27
C LEU A 90 1.30 8.22 12.55
N ASN A 91 2.19 8.05 13.53
CA ASN A 91 2.11 8.74 14.83
C ASN A 91 2.36 10.26 14.73
N GLY A 92 2.27 10.98 15.84
CA GLY A 92 2.40 12.45 15.87
C GLY A 92 3.75 12.98 15.38
N ASP A 93 4.84 12.31 15.74
CA ASP A 93 6.20 12.75 15.43
C ASP A 93 6.54 12.48 13.97
N VAL A 94 6.23 11.28 13.48
CA VAL A 94 6.41 10.91 12.06
C VAL A 94 5.66 11.86 11.13
N ARG A 95 4.45 12.29 11.51
CA ARG A 95 3.67 13.26 10.73
C ARG A 95 4.24 14.66 10.76
N ARG A 96 4.83 15.08 11.88
CA ARG A 96 5.42 16.42 12.04
C ARG A 96 6.65 16.58 11.14
N ASP A 97 7.45 15.53 11.02
CA ASP A 97 8.70 15.57 10.29
C ASP A 97 8.54 15.14 8.82
N SER A 98 7.36 14.66 8.42
CA SER A 98 7.01 14.20 7.07
C SER A 98 7.17 15.28 5.99
N SER A 99 7.80 14.93 4.86
CA SER A 99 7.74 15.73 3.63
C SER A 99 6.52 15.40 2.76
N ALA A 100 5.93 14.22 2.95
CA ALA A 100 4.72 13.80 2.26
C ALA A 100 3.48 14.56 2.75
N ARG A 101 2.53 14.81 1.84
CA ARG A 101 1.16 15.16 2.23
C ARG A 101 0.48 13.91 2.78
N ILE A 102 -0.07 13.99 3.99
CA ILE A 102 -0.72 12.85 4.65
C ILE A 102 -2.23 13.07 4.72
N ILE A 103 -3.01 12.12 4.19
CA ILE A 103 -4.46 12.05 4.32
C ILE A 103 -4.79 10.86 5.23
N ARG A 104 -5.63 11.09 6.24
CA ARG A 104 -6.08 10.06 7.18
C ARG A 104 -7.59 9.90 7.04
N LEU A 105 -8.04 8.65 7.11
CA LEU A 105 -9.46 8.27 7.03
C LEU A 105 -9.99 7.84 8.40
#